data_AF-A0A9P6IHC9-F1
#
_entry.id   AF-A0A9P6IHC9-F1
#
_cell.length_a   1.000
_cell.length_b   1.000
_cell.length_c   1.000
_cell.angle_alpha   90.00
_cell.angle_beta   90.00
_cell.angle_gamma   90.00
#
_symmetry.space_group_name_H-M   'P 1'
#
loop_
_entity.id
_entity.type
_entity.pdbx_description
1 polymer ?
#
loop_
_entity_poly.entity_id
_entity_poly.type
_entity_poly.pdbx_seq_one_letter_code
_entity_poly.pdbx_strand_id
1 'polypeptide(L)'
;MASIENNAGDALVAAWKKTPSTKLTWSKSASNFLVEGGGAPSYFSSYGLDGELRSKPDIAAPGGNILSTLPTNHPGESPYGVKSGTSMATPYIAGSYALYMQAKGIKSRDVNMQPNKPRSDDIRQVLKNTAKRSSNINSKTLASVAKQGAGLVNVLNAIETTTSITPDHIDLLDSDHFHKTVKISIKNNGRHTETYT
;
A
#
# COMPACT_ATOMS: atom_id res chain seq x y z
N MET A 1 -3.55 4.87 -25.79
CA MET A 1 -2.18 5.44 -25.83
C MET A 1 -1.22 4.39 -25.31
N ALA A 2 -0.13 4.12 -26.01
CA ALA A 2 0.91 3.20 -25.55
C ALA A 2 2.04 4.02 -24.91
N SER A 3 2.54 3.59 -23.76
CA SER A 3 3.64 4.23 -23.03
C SER A 3 4.73 3.21 -22.73
N ILE A 4 5.97 3.68 -22.62
CA ILE A 4 7.12 2.90 -22.18
C ILE A 4 7.75 3.55 -20.95
N GLU A 5 8.42 2.75 -20.12
CA GLU A 5 9.19 3.23 -18.98
C GLU A 5 10.46 3.96 -19.45
N ASN A 6 11.03 4.81 -18.59
CA ASN A 6 12.18 5.63 -18.94
C ASN A 6 13.40 4.76 -19.28
N ASN A 7 13.69 3.78 -18.42
CA ASN A 7 14.76 2.81 -18.64
C ASN A 7 14.66 2.07 -20.00
N ALA A 8 13.45 1.72 -20.43
CA ALA A 8 13.18 1.10 -21.70
C ALA A 8 13.38 2.09 -22.85
N GLY A 9 12.97 3.34 -22.68
CA GLY A 9 13.25 4.43 -23.60
C GLY A 9 14.74 4.63 -23.84
N ASP A 10 15.53 4.71 -22.77
CA ASP A 10 16.99 4.84 -22.84
C ASP A 10 17.63 3.64 -23.56
N ALA A 11 17.17 2.42 -23.27
CA ALA A 11 17.63 1.22 -23.94
C ALA A 11 17.32 1.23 -25.44
N LEU A 12 16.13 1.71 -25.84
CA LEU A 12 15.73 1.85 -27.24
C LEU A 12 16.60 2.89 -27.96
N VAL A 13 16.85 4.05 -27.35
CA VAL A 13 17.71 5.10 -27.91
C VAL A 13 19.15 4.58 -28.08
N ALA A 14 19.68 3.86 -27.09
CA ALA A 14 21.01 3.25 -27.17
C ALA A 14 21.11 2.21 -28.29
N ALA A 15 20.09 1.36 -28.45
CA ALA A 15 20.02 0.37 -29.52
C ALA A 15 19.98 1.02 -30.90
N TRP A 16 19.20 2.10 -31.07
CA TRP A 16 19.13 2.84 -32.33
C TRP A 16 20.45 3.53 -32.68
N LYS A 17 21.12 4.16 -31.70
CA LYS A 17 22.45 4.77 -31.92
C LYS A 17 23.50 3.75 -32.39
N LYS A 18 23.42 2.51 -31.92
CA LYS A 18 24.32 1.42 -32.32
C LYS A 18 23.97 0.86 -33.71
N THR A 19 22.68 0.69 -33.99
CA THR A 19 22.17 0.14 -35.25
C THR A 19 20.93 0.93 -35.69
N PRO A 20 21.09 1.97 -36.54
CA PRO A 20 19.98 2.83 -36.94
C PRO A 20 18.86 2.13 -37.73
N SER A 21 19.11 0.91 -38.23
CA SER A 21 18.15 0.05 -38.93
C SER A 21 17.40 -0.93 -38.02
N THR A 22 17.54 -0.82 -36.70
CA THR A 22 16.81 -1.66 -35.73
C THR A 22 15.30 -1.58 -35.97
N LYS A 23 14.68 -2.74 -36.22
CA LYS A 23 13.21 -2.86 -36.33
C LYS A 23 12.63 -3.19 -34.97
N LEU A 24 11.58 -2.48 -34.60
CA LEU A 24 10.86 -2.71 -33.36
C LEU A 24 9.53 -3.45 -33.65
N THR A 25 9.21 -4.49 -32.87
CA THR A 25 8.04 -5.36 -33.11
C THR A 25 7.19 -5.52 -31.86
N TRP A 26 5.91 -5.18 -31.93
CA TRP A 26 5.00 -5.30 -30.79
C TRP A 26 4.33 -6.67 -30.78
N SER A 27 4.47 -7.38 -29.67
CA SER A 27 3.73 -8.62 -29.44
C SER A 27 2.23 -8.32 -29.37
N LYS A 28 1.42 -9.17 -30.00
CA LYS A 28 -0.05 -9.17 -29.82
C LYS A 28 -0.47 -9.87 -28.53
N SER A 29 0.44 -10.64 -27.92
CA SER A 29 0.22 -11.34 -26.66
C SER A 29 0.69 -10.49 -25.49
N ALA A 30 -0.11 -10.44 -24.43
CA ALA A 30 0.26 -9.80 -23.17
C ALA A 30 1.43 -10.54 -22.50
N SER A 31 2.30 -9.79 -21.82
CA SER A 31 3.41 -10.31 -21.04
C SER A 31 3.48 -9.59 -19.70
N ASN A 32 4.05 -10.28 -18.71
CA ASN A 32 4.35 -9.69 -17.41
C ASN A 32 5.78 -9.15 -17.42
N PHE A 33 5.97 -7.98 -16.83
CA PHE A 33 7.28 -7.36 -16.63
C PHE A 33 7.31 -6.67 -15.27
N LEU A 34 8.53 -6.45 -14.76
CA LEU A 34 8.72 -5.66 -13.55
C LEU A 34 8.52 -4.19 -13.88
N VAL A 35 7.65 -3.53 -13.13
CA VAL A 35 7.38 -2.09 -13.28
C VAL A 35 8.47 -1.30 -12.54
N GLU A 36 9.01 -0.28 -13.20
CA GLU A 36 9.94 0.68 -12.57
C GLU A 36 9.27 1.33 -11.34
N GLY A 37 9.95 1.26 -10.19
CA GLY A 37 9.40 1.78 -8.93
C GLY A 37 8.34 0.88 -8.28
N GLY A 38 8.22 -0.39 -8.68
CA GLY A 38 7.38 -1.38 -8.00
C GLY A 38 7.63 -1.40 -6.48
N GLY A 39 6.56 -1.28 -5.70
CA GLY A 39 6.61 -1.23 -4.23
C GLY A 39 6.92 0.16 -3.64
N ALA A 40 7.28 1.14 -4.46
CA ALA A 40 7.35 2.55 -4.04
C ALA A 40 5.96 3.22 -4.13
N PRO A 41 5.70 4.28 -3.36
CA PRO A 41 4.45 5.02 -3.49
C PRO A 41 4.31 5.67 -4.86
N SER A 42 3.13 5.52 -5.48
CA SER A 42 2.87 6.11 -6.79
C SER A 42 2.88 7.64 -6.76
N TYR A 43 3.33 8.26 -7.85
CA TYR A 43 3.41 9.72 -7.96
C TYR A 43 2.04 10.39 -7.72
N PHE A 44 0.95 9.81 -8.23
CA PHE A 44 -0.41 10.32 -8.13
C PHE A 44 -1.05 10.17 -6.74
N SER A 45 -0.48 9.36 -5.84
CA SER A 45 -1.10 9.12 -4.52
C SER A 45 -1.16 10.44 -3.74
N SER A 46 -2.27 10.72 -3.05
CA SER A 46 -2.32 11.91 -2.20
C SER A 46 -1.29 11.83 -1.08
N TYR A 47 -0.80 12.99 -0.65
CA TYR A 47 -0.04 13.14 0.58
C TYR A 47 -0.99 13.62 1.70
N GLY A 48 -0.74 13.20 2.93
CA GLY A 48 -1.22 13.91 4.10
C GLY A 48 -0.36 15.14 4.43
N LEU A 49 -0.56 15.78 5.57
CA LEU A 49 -1.56 15.46 6.62
C LEU A 49 -2.99 15.75 6.15
N ASP A 50 -4.00 15.35 6.92
CA ASP A 50 -5.36 15.86 6.69
C ASP A 50 -5.51 17.33 7.14
N GLY A 51 -6.71 17.89 6.97
CA GLY A 51 -6.99 19.29 7.31
C GLY A 51 -6.83 19.63 8.78
N GLU A 52 -6.81 18.61 9.64
CA GLU A 52 -6.64 18.72 11.10
C GLU A 52 -5.24 18.26 11.56
N LEU A 53 -4.28 18.18 10.64
CA LEU A 53 -2.89 17.79 10.91
C LEU A 53 -2.72 16.35 11.46
N ARG A 54 -3.67 15.47 11.15
CA ARG A 54 -3.56 14.03 11.48
C ARG A 54 -2.87 13.27 10.36
N SER A 55 -2.15 12.22 10.74
CA SER A 55 -1.39 11.40 9.79
C SER A 55 -2.31 10.64 8.83
N LYS A 56 -2.13 10.92 7.55
CA LYS A 56 -2.74 10.21 6.42
C LYS A 56 -1.73 10.06 5.28
N PRO A 57 -1.86 9.06 4.39
CA PRO A 57 -2.79 7.92 4.50
C PRO A 57 -2.40 6.96 5.65
N ASP A 58 -3.28 6.02 5.99
CA ASP A 58 -3.01 5.08 7.08
C ASP A 58 -2.05 3.95 6.69
N ILE A 59 -2.23 3.40 5.48
CA ILE A 59 -1.55 2.22 4.98
C ILE A 59 -1.54 2.26 3.44
N ALA A 60 -0.53 1.66 2.82
CA ALA A 60 -0.39 1.56 1.38
C ALA A 60 -0.75 0.15 0.88
N ALA A 61 -1.19 0.05 -0.36
CA ALA A 61 -1.43 -1.21 -1.08
C ALA A 61 -1.12 -1.05 -2.57
N PRO A 62 -0.98 -2.15 -3.33
CA PRO A 62 -0.82 -2.09 -4.77
C PRO A 62 -1.99 -1.35 -5.43
N GLY A 63 -1.67 -0.24 -6.10
CA GLY A 63 -2.65 0.58 -6.82
C GLY A 63 -2.20 1.06 -8.20
N GLY A 64 -0.94 0.83 -8.58
CA GLY A 64 -0.43 1.14 -9.92
C GLY A 64 -0.42 -0.11 -10.80
N ASN A 65 -0.79 0.04 -12.07
CA ASN A 65 -0.77 -1.01 -13.08
C ASN A 65 -1.52 -2.29 -12.66
N ILE A 66 -2.70 -2.12 -12.07
CA ILE A 66 -3.53 -3.23 -11.61
C ILE A 66 -4.41 -3.73 -12.75
N LEU A 67 -4.19 -4.98 -13.16
CA LEU A 67 -5.09 -5.70 -14.05
C LEU A 67 -6.34 -6.13 -13.28
N SER A 68 -7.51 -5.71 -13.73
CA SER A 68 -8.78 -6.09 -13.11
C SER A 68 -9.91 -6.15 -14.14
N THR A 69 -11.11 -6.53 -13.70
CA THR A 69 -12.30 -6.62 -14.54
C THR A 69 -12.83 -5.24 -14.92
N LEU A 70 -13.40 -5.13 -16.12
CA LEU A 70 -14.10 -3.94 -16.62
C LEU A 70 -15.54 -4.29 -17.00
N PRO A 71 -16.45 -3.30 -17.03
CA PRO A 71 -17.79 -3.48 -17.58
C PRO A 71 -17.74 -4.02 -19.01
N THR A 72 -18.63 -4.97 -19.34
CA THR A 72 -18.69 -5.65 -20.65
C THR A 72 -19.80 -5.13 -21.55
N ASN A 73 -20.29 -3.93 -21.28
CA ASN A 73 -21.44 -3.32 -21.95
C ASN A 73 -21.13 -2.76 -23.35
N HIS A 74 -19.87 -2.83 -23.79
CA HIS A 74 -19.43 -2.34 -25.10
C HIS A 74 -18.89 -3.50 -25.96
N PRO A 75 -19.51 -3.80 -27.13
CA PRO A 75 -19.04 -4.84 -28.04
C PRO A 75 -17.60 -4.59 -28.50
N GLY A 76 -16.74 -5.61 -28.40
CA GLY A 76 -15.34 -5.53 -28.84
C GLY A 76 -14.35 -5.05 -27.77
N GLU A 77 -14.81 -4.69 -26.57
CA GLU A 77 -13.93 -4.37 -25.44
C GLU A 77 -13.51 -5.63 -24.66
N SER A 78 -12.28 -5.60 -24.14
CA SER A 78 -11.78 -6.64 -23.25
C SER A 78 -12.53 -6.58 -21.90
N PRO A 79 -12.98 -7.73 -21.33
CA PRO A 79 -13.56 -7.76 -19.99
C PRO A 79 -12.54 -7.46 -18.88
N TYR A 80 -11.27 -7.23 -19.25
CA TYR A 80 -10.18 -6.88 -18.36
C TYR A 80 -9.42 -5.65 -18.86
N GLY A 81 -8.89 -4.87 -17.93
CA GLY A 81 -7.98 -3.77 -18.25
C GLY A 81 -7.06 -3.43 -17.09
N VAL A 82 -5.98 -2.73 -17.43
CA VAL A 82 -4.99 -2.25 -16.47
C VAL A 82 -5.33 -0.81 -16.10
N LYS A 83 -5.52 -0.55 -14.81
CA LYS A 83 -5.76 0.80 -14.28
C LYS A 83 -4.81 1.11 -13.12
N SER A 84 -4.59 2.40 -12.93
CA SER A 84 -3.76 2.94 -11.86
C SER A 84 -4.57 3.95 -11.05
N GLY A 85 -4.51 3.85 -9.73
CA GLY A 85 -5.19 4.78 -8.82
C GLY A 85 -5.23 4.24 -7.39
N THR A 86 -5.40 5.16 -6.43
CA THR A 86 -5.74 4.77 -5.05
C THR A 86 -7.07 4.02 -4.99
N SER A 87 -7.99 4.27 -5.94
CA SER A 87 -9.21 3.48 -6.16
C SER A 87 -8.96 1.99 -6.41
N MET A 88 -7.76 1.59 -6.87
CA MET A 88 -7.37 0.19 -7.03
C MET A 88 -6.67 -0.35 -5.76
N ALA A 89 -5.98 0.52 -5.00
CA ALA A 89 -5.42 0.16 -3.70
C ALA A 89 -6.52 -0.09 -2.63
N THR A 90 -7.62 0.68 -2.67
CA THR A 90 -8.75 0.53 -1.73
C THR A 90 -9.36 -0.88 -1.71
N PRO A 91 -9.78 -1.49 -2.83
CA PRO A 91 -10.32 -2.86 -2.82
C PRO A 91 -9.27 -3.90 -2.41
N TYR A 92 -7.97 -3.65 -2.65
CA TYR A 92 -6.90 -4.52 -2.15
C TYR A 92 -6.85 -4.52 -0.61
N ILE A 93 -6.95 -3.34 0.01
CA ILE A 93 -7.07 -3.24 1.48
C ILE A 93 -8.37 -3.86 1.98
N ALA A 94 -9.49 -3.66 1.28
CA ALA A 94 -10.76 -4.28 1.67
C ALA A 94 -10.68 -5.82 1.68
N GLY A 95 -10.07 -6.42 0.65
CA GLY A 95 -9.78 -7.86 0.62
C GLY A 95 -8.81 -8.29 1.72
N SER A 96 -7.79 -7.48 2.01
CA SER A 96 -6.83 -7.72 3.10
C SER A 96 -7.52 -7.77 4.47
N TYR A 97 -8.46 -6.85 4.73
CA TYR A 97 -9.31 -6.87 5.92
C TYR A 97 -10.14 -8.15 5.98
N ALA A 98 -10.80 -8.53 4.89
CA ALA A 98 -11.64 -9.72 4.85
C ALA A 98 -10.85 -11.01 5.13
N LEU A 99 -9.66 -11.15 4.54
CA LEU A 99 -8.76 -12.28 4.79
C LEU A 99 -8.31 -12.35 6.26
N TYR A 100 -7.92 -11.20 6.82
CA TYR A 100 -7.55 -11.13 8.24
C TYR A 100 -8.72 -11.54 9.14
N MET A 101 -9.92 -11.00 8.89
CA MET A 101 -11.13 -11.36 9.65
C MET A 101 -11.41 -12.86 9.57
N GLN A 102 -11.34 -13.44 8.38
CA GLN A 102 -11.56 -14.87 8.18
C GLN A 102 -10.54 -15.70 8.98
N ALA A 103 -9.25 -15.37 8.87
CA ALA A 103 -8.18 -16.08 9.55
C ALA A 103 -8.26 -15.98 11.09
N LYS A 104 -8.72 -14.85 11.62
CA LYS A 104 -8.92 -14.63 13.07
C LYS A 104 -10.31 -15.02 13.57
N GLY A 105 -11.20 -15.50 12.71
CA GLY A 105 -12.57 -15.86 13.08
C GLY A 105 -13.49 -14.69 13.44
N ILE A 106 -13.10 -13.45 13.10
CA ILE A 106 -13.84 -12.21 13.42
C ILE A 106 -15.06 -12.11 12.51
N LYS A 107 -16.27 -11.95 13.06
CA LYS A 107 -17.47 -11.71 12.26
C LYS A 107 -17.70 -10.22 12.08
N SER A 108 -18.39 -9.82 11.01
CA SER A 108 -18.67 -8.41 10.72
C SER A 108 -19.42 -7.70 11.86
N ARG A 109 -20.28 -8.41 12.60
CA ARG A 109 -20.96 -7.89 13.79
C ARG A 109 -20.04 -7.59 14.98
N ASP A 110 -18.87 -8.22 15.01
CA ASP A 110 -17.88 -8.05 16.08
C ASP A 110 -16.94 -6.87 15.80
N VAL A 111 -16.87 -6.44 14.53
CA VAL A 111 -16.17 -5.22 14.07
C VAL A 111 -16.99 -4.00 14.47
N ASN A 112 -16.95 -3.64 15.75
CA ASN A 112 -17.58 -2.41 16.21
C ASN A 112 -16.63 -1.24 15.90
N MET A 113 -16.92 -0.49 14.84
CA MET A 113 -16.19 0.70 14.39
C MET A 113 -16.44 1.91 15.32
N GLN A 114 -16.17 1.77 16.63
CA GLN A 114 -16.26 2.92 17.53
C GLN A 114 -15.00 3.78 17.38
N PRO A 115 -15.12 5.05 16.96
CA PRO A 115 -13.98 5.92 16.67
C PRO A 115 -13.07 6.19 17.89
N ASN A 116 -13.55 5.94 19.12
CA ASN A 116 -12.87 6.33 20.35
C ASN A 116 -12.44 5.14 21.25
N LYS A 117 -12.42 3.89 20.75
CA LYS A 117 -11.99 2.75 21.57
C LYS A 117 -11.06 1.80 20.78
N PRO A 118 -9.73 1.87 20.98
CA PRO A 118 -8.84 0.85 20.44
C PRO A 118 -9.17 -0.48 21.13
N ARG A 119 -9.70 -1.43 20.36
CA ARG A 119 -9.72 -2.84 20.77
C ARG A 119 -8.39 -3.47 20.35
N SER A 120 -7.94 -4.50 21.06
CA SER A 120 -6.84 -5.36 20.59
C SER A 120 -7.14 -6.03 19.24
N ASP A 121 -8.41 -5.99 18.80
CA ASP A 121 -8.89 -6.50 17.51
C ASP A 121 -9.09 -5.37 16.48
N ASP A 122 -8.54 -4.17 16.69
CA ASP A 122 -8.53 -3.15 15.64
C ASP A 122 -7.67 -3.65 14.47
N ILE A 123 -8.35 -4.15 13.44
CA ILE A 123 -7.75 -4.68 12.22
C ILE A 123 -6.86 -3.61 11.56
N ARG A 124 -7.25 -2.32 11.64
CA ARG A 124 -6.43 -1.21 11.13
C ARG A 124 -5.08 -1.18 11.83
N GLN A 125 -5.09 -1.23 13.16
CA GLN A 125 -3.89 -1.22 13.98
C GLN A 125 -2.97 -2.39 13.62
N VAL A 126 -3.50 -3.62 13.56
CA VAL A 126 -2.66 -4.80 13.29
C VAL A 126 -2.07 -4.71 11.88
N LEU A 127 -2.87 -4.36 10.87
CA LEU A 127 -2.36 -4.19 9.49
C LEU A 127 -1.29 -3.09 9.39
N LYS A 128 -1.42 -2.01 10.17
CA LYS A 128 -0.39 -0.95 10.24
C LYS A 128 0.86 -1.41 10.98
N ASN A 129 0.72 -2.10 12.10
CA ASN A 129 1.86 -2.61 12.88
C ASN A 129 2.72 -3.61 12.08
N THR A 130 2.12 -4.33 11.14
CA THR A 130 2.82 -5.34 10.33
C THR A 130 3.14 -4.89 8.90
N ALA A 131 2.78 -3.66 8.53
CA ALA A 131 3.05 -3.11 7.20
C ALA A 131 4.55 -3.03 6.92
N LYS A 132 4.92 -3.25 5.65
CA LYS A 132 6.30 -3.15 5.17
C LYS A 132 6.58 -1.74 4.68
N ARG A 133 7.50 -1.04 5.35
CA ARG A 133 8.00 0.27 4.92
C ARG A 133 8.58 0.19 3.51
N SER A 134 8.27 1.18 2.70
CA SER A 134 8.70 1.38 1.32
C SER A 134 9.66 2.57 1.22
N SER A 135 10.55 2.52 0.23
CA SER A 135 11.41 3.64 -0.15
C SER A 135 10.83 4.40 -1.33
N ASN A 136 11.29 5.65 -1.54
CA ASN A 136 10.95 6.37 -2.76
C ASN A 136 11.55 5.66 -3.98
N ILE A 137 10.92 5.85 -5.15
CA ILE A 137 11.45 5.33 -6.41
C ILE A 137 12.90 5.76 -6.58
N ASN A 138 13.77 4.81 -6.97
CA ASN A 138 15.20 5.04 -7.21
C ASN A 138 15.95 5.64 -6.00
N SER A 139 15.47 5.43 -4.78
CA SER A 139 16.08 5.93 -3.55
C SER A 139 16.16 4.87 -2.46
N LYS A 140 17.21 4.94 -1.63
CA LYS A 140 17.30 4.15 -0.39
C LYS A 140 16.52 4.79 0.77
N THR A 141 16.15 6.06 0.63
CA THR A 141 15.42 6.79 1.66
C THR A 141 13.96 6.33 1.71
N LEU A 142 13.49 6.02 2.92
CA LEU A 142 12.09 5.66 3.16
C LEU A 142 11.17 6.78 2.65
N ALA A 143 10.04 6.38 2.07
CA ALA A 143 9.00 7.34 1.74
C ALA A 143 8.45 8.00 3.02
N SER A 144 8.00 9.24 2.91
CA SER A 144 7.40 9.93 4.06
C SER A 144 6.18 9.15 4.57
N VAL A 145 5.96 9.15 5.89
CA VAL A 145 4.72 8.64 6.50
C VAL A 145 3.50 9.35 5.92
N ALA A 146 3.63 10.64 5.57
CA ALA A 146 2.59 11.40 4.88
C ALA A 146 2.27 10.87 3.47
N LYS A 147 3.04 9.91 2.94
CA LYS A 147 2.82 9.30 1.62
C LYS A 147 2.47 7.82 1.70
N GLN A 148 3.21 7.07 2.52
CA GLN A 148 3.08 5.62 2.61
C GLN A 148 2.24 5.15 3.81
N GLY A 149 1.90 6.05 4.74
CA GLY A 149 1.33 5.68 6.03
C GLY A 149 2.29 4.78 6.81
N ALA A 150 1.75 3.69 7.36
CA ALA A 150 2.56 2.66 8.00
C ALA A 150 3.43 1.85 7.01
N GLY A 151 3.13 1.91 5.72
CA GLY A 151 3.81 1.16 4.66
C GLY A 151 2.86 0.25 3.87
N LEU A 152 3.44 -0.59 3.02
CA LEU A 152 2.72 -1.55 2.18
C LEU A 152 2.12 -2.67 3.05
N VAL A 153 0.81 -2.91 2.90
CA VAL A 153 0.09 -3.95 3.65
C VAL A 153 0.76 -5.33 3.55
N ASN A 154 0.85 -6.02 4.68
CA ASN A 154 1.34 -7.40 4.75
C ASN A 154 0.38 -8.25 5.57
N VAL A 155 -0.55 -8.90 4.87
CA VAL A 155 -1.64 -9.69 5.47
C VAL A 155 -1.12 -10.94 6.16
N LEU A 156 -0.09 -11.58 5.61
CA LEU A 156 0.51 -12.77 6.21
C LEU A 156 1.10 -12.43 7.58
N ASN A 157 1.94 -11.39 7.65
CA ASN A 157 2.50 -10.94 8.92
C ASN A 157 1.40 -10.48 9.89
N ALA A 158 0.32 -9.87 9.39
CA ALA A 158 -0.83 -9.51 10.24
C ALA A 158 -1.49 -10.77 10.85
N ILE A 159 -1.70 -11.81 10.07
CA ILE A 159 -2.31 -13.07 10.55
C ILE A 159 -1.40 -13.77 11.56
N GLU A 160 -0.09 -13.75 11.33
CA GLU A 160 0.89 -14.47 12.15
C GLU A 160 1.33 -13.72 13.41
N THR A 161 1.24 -12.38 13.43
CA THR A 161 1.71 -11.60 14.59
C THR A 161 0.93 -11.92 15.85
N THR A 162 1.67 -12.03 16.95
CA THR A 162 1.17 -12.04 18.33
C THR A 162 1.26 -10.66 18.98
N THR A 163 2.01 -9.73 18.38
CA THR A 163 2.30 -8.42 18.94
C THR A 163 1.32 -7.38 18.43
N SER A 164 0.87 -6.51 19.34
CA SER A 164 0.05 -5.34 19.05
C SER A 164 0.65 -4.09 19.69
N ILE A 165 0.70 -2.99 18.94
CA ILE A 165 1.28 -1.71 19.34
C ILE A 165 0.23 -0.61 19.20
N THR A 166 -0.04 0.10 20.29
CA THR A 166 -1.04 1.20 20.37
C THR A 166 -0.40 2.46 20.96
N PRO A 167 -0.73 3.68 20.48
CA PRO A 167 -1.59 3.97 19.33
C PRO A 167 -0.92 3.53 18.02
N ASP A 168 -1.72 3.32 16.97
CA ASP A 168 -1.21 2.85 15.68
C ASP A 168 -0.65 3.98 14.79
N HIS A 169 -0.67 5.22 15.29
CA HIS A 169 -0.03 6.41 14.72
C HIS A 169 0.27 7.41 15.83
N ILE A 170 1.14 8.36 15.52
CA ILE A 170 1.52 9.46 16.39
C ILE A 170 1.25 10.75 15.62
N ASP A 171 0.21 11.48 16.05
CA ASP A 171 -0.08 12.81 15.55
C ASP A 171 0.43 13.84 16.55
N LEU A 172 1.38 14.67 16.09
CA LEU A 172 1.94 15.74 16.90
C LEU A 172 1.04 16.98 16.92
N LEU A 173 0.20 17.17 15.89
CA LEU A 173 -0.70 18.31 15.70
C LEU A 173 0.05 19.66 15.63
N ASP A 174 -0.68 20.77 15.78
CA ASP A 174 -0.14 22.13 15.80
C ASP A 174 0.43 22.53 17.18
N SER A 175 0.91 23.76 17.31
CA SER A 175 1.41 24.31 18.58
C SER A 175 0.37 24.31 19.70
N ASP A 176 -0.91 24.47 19.34
CA ASP A 176 -1.99 24.67 20.29
C ASP A 176 -2.51 23.33 20.84
N HIS A 177 -2.45 22.27 20.03
CA HIS A 177 -2.85 20.90 20.38
C HIS A 177 -1.65 19.94 20.47
N PHE A 178 -0.44 20.47 20.69
CA PHE A 178 0.79 19.69 20.58
C PHE A 178 0.85 18.50 21.56
N HIS A 179 0.96 17.30 21.01
CA HIS A 179 1.11 16.07 21.81
C HIS A 179 2.58 15.83 22.18
N LYS A 180 3.07 16.53 23.21
CA LYS A 180 4.47 16.45 23.66
C LYS A 180 4.92 15.06 24.12
N THR A 181 4.02 14.25 24.66
CA THR A 181 4.35 12.91 25.18
C THR A 181 3.28 11.93 24.74
N VAL A 182 3.71 10.85 24.10
CA VAL A 182 2.81 9.80 23.63
C VAL A 182 3.21 8.48 24.30
N LYS A 183 2.25 7.87 24.98
CA LYS A 183 2.43 6.56 25.61
C LYS A 183 2.23 5.47 24.56
N ILE A 184 3.30 4.72 24.27
CA ILE A 184 3.24 3.53 23.42
C ILE A 184 3.04 2.31 24.31
N SER A 185 2.05 1.50 23.97
CA SER A 185 1.75 0.22 24.63
C SER A 185 2.03 -0.91 23.68
N ILE A 186 2.95 -1.81 24.07
CA ILE A 186 3.24 -3.05 23.35
C ILE A 186 2.59 -4.19 24.14
N LYS A 187 1.73 -4.95 23.48
CA LYS A 187 1.07 -6.10 24.06
C LYS A 187 1.39 -7.34 23.24
N ASN A 188 1.96 -8.34 23.92
CA ASN A 188 2.15 -9.69 23.41
C ASN A 188 0.89 -10.52 23.71
N ASN A 189 0.22 -10.99 22.66
CA ASN A 189 -0.95 -11.89 22.74
C ASN A 189 -0.55 -13.36 22.47
N GLY A 190 0.76 -13.64 22.39
CA GLY A 190 1.32 -14.97 22.20
C GLY A 190 1.40 -15.76 23.50
N ARG A 191 1.80 -17.03 23.38
CA ARG A 191 1.96 -17.95 24.52
C ARG A 191 3.34 -17.91 25.16
N HIS A 192 4.29 -17.24 24.54
CA HIS A 192 5.68 -17.16 24.97
C HIS A 192 6.08 -15.71 25.21
N THR A 193 6.98 -15.49 26.16
CA THR A 193 7.59 -14.18 26.40
C THR A 193 8.42 -13.77 25.20
N GLU A 194 8.28 -12.51 24.78
CA GLU A 194 8.98 -11.94 23.62
C GLU A 194 9.84 -10.75 24.08
N THR A 195 10.98 -10.55 23.42
CA THR A 195 11.84 -9.38 23.62
C THR A 195 11.79 -8.49 22.39
N TYR A 196 11.59 -7.19 22.59
CA TYR A 196 11.49 -6.20 21.51
C TYR A 196 12.70 -5.27 21.57
N THR A 197 13.24 -4.89 20.41
CA THR A 197 14.40 -4.00 20.26
C THR A 197 14.10 -2.87 19.29
#